data_AF-A0A814CEG8-F1
#
_entry.id   AF-A0A814CEG8-F1
#
_cell.length_a   1.000
_cell.length_b   1.000
_cell.length_c   1.000
_cell.angle_alpha   90.00
_cell.angle_beta   90.00
_cell.angle_gamma   90.00
#
_symmetry.space_group_name_H-M   'P 1'
#
loop_
_entity.id
_entity.type
_entity.pdbx_description
1 polymer ?
#
loop_
_entity_poly.entity_id
_entity_poly.type
_entity_poly.pdbx_seq_one_letter_code
_entity_poly.pdbx_strand_id
1 'polypeptide(L)'
;MDCSLTKRADTCPVCAEDSVTLHQCCPNKEDSLCEPCWSKIISGEIERGRIGLLFLQELLCNYCNKPIERDRLPKDLQSRLNNILLTIPKTKTPKSIEDFNYSYKDFNHLTHSLTNEKFVFLSQRHYKALGACIDIYIQSVMKSDQWNYKEIWLPEKSENVDDHHDQVNIFTSNDFETNENGCLILLQGSGVVRPGQWARSCCINESLDIGSMFPYMKKAKEHGLSVIILNPNQTSYVEKQLCDSETNERAH
;
A
#
# COMPACT_ATOMS: atom_id res chain seq x y z
N MET A 1 -20.19 -9.70 -56.09
CA MET A 1 -19.54 -10.81 -55.37
C MET A 1 -18.88 -10.19 -54.15
N ASP A 2 -19.63 -10.06 -53.06
CA ASP A 2 -19.11 -9.60 -51.78
C ASP A 2 -18.38 -10.77 -51.13
N CYS A 3 -17.05 -10.75 -51.17
CA CYS A 3 -16.22 -11.69 -50.42
C CYS A 3 -15.99 -11.08 -49.04
N SER A 4 -17.00 -11.17 -48.18
CA SER A 4 -16.84 -10.92 -46.75
C SER A 4 -15.94 -12.03 -46.18
N LEU A 5 -14.63 -11.76 -46.17
CA LEU A 5 -13.63 -12.56 -45.45
C LEU A 5 -13.98 -12.53 -43.95
N THR A 6 -14.85 -13.45 -43.52
CA THR A 6 -15.00 -13.80 -42.10
C THR A 6 -13.64 -14.32 -41.64
N LYS A 7 -12.93 -13.54 -40.81
CA LYS A 7 -11.73 -14.01 -40.11
C LYS A 7 -12.04 -15.36 -39.47
N ARG A 8 -11.31 -16.42 -39.86
CA ARG A 8 -11.37 -17.71 -39.15
C ARG A 8 -11.01 -17.43 -37.69
N ALA A 9 -11.86 -17.87 -36.76
CA ALA A 9 -11.52 -17.83 -35.35
C ALA A 9 -10.43 -18.88 -35.10
N ASP A 10 -9.36 -18.47 -34.42
CA ASP A 10 -8.34 -19.39 -33.94
C ASP A 10 -8.72 -19.83 -32.53
N THR A 11 -8.64 -21.14 -32.26
CA THR A 11 -8.99 -21.71 -30.96
C THR A 11 -7.85 -21.47 -29.96
N CYS A 12 -8.18 -20.93 -28.78
CA CYS A 12 -7.20 -20.70 -27.72
C CYS A 12 -6.68 -22.05 -27.16
N PRO A 13 -5.37 -22.27 -27.06
CA PRO A 13 -4.81 -23.55 -26.60
C PRO A 13 -5.04 -23.83 -25.10
N VAL A 14 -5.49 -22.83 -24.32
CA VAL A 14 -5.67 -22.95 -22.86
C VAL A 14 -7.12 -23.19 -22.47
N CYS A 15 -8.06 -22.42 -23.01
CA CYS A 15 -9.48 -22.59 -22.71
C CYS A 15 -10.25 -23.39 -23.77
N ALA A 16 -9.63 -23.71 -24.91
CA ALA A 16 -10.26 -24.35 -26.06
C ALA A 16 -11.46 -23.58 -26.64
N GLU A 17 -11.61 -22.30 -26.30
CA GLU A 17 -12.64 -21.43 -26.88
C GLU A 17 -12.13 -20.78 -28.16
N ASP A 18 -13.02 -20.66 -29.14
CA ASP A 18 -12.76 -19.94 -30.37
C ASP A 18 -12.66 -18.43 -30.11
N SER A 19 -11.56 -17.83 -30.55
CA SER A 19 -11.33 -16.39 -30.41
C SER A 19 -11.09 -15.75 -31.77
N VAL A 20 -11.67 -14.56 -31.95
CA VAL A 20 -11.42 -13.73 -33.14
C VAL A 20 -9.99 -13.16 -33.12
N THR A 21 -9.38 -13.05 -31.94
CA THR A 21 -8.01 -12.53 -31.77
C THR A 21 -7.26 -13.34 -30.72
N LEU A 22 -6.12 -13.90 -31.10
CA LEU A 22 -5.13 -14.43 -30.16
C LEU A 22 -3.98 -13.43 -30.03
N HIS A 23 -3.55 -13.18 -28.81
CA HIS A 23 -2.47 -12.24 -28.49
C HIS A 23 -1.16 -12.98 -28.29
N GLN A 24 -0.17 -12.65 -29.12
CA GLN A 24 1.17 -13.22 -29.06
C GLN A 24 2.05 -12.42 -28.08
N CYS A 25 1.83 -12.61 -26.77
CA CYS A 25 2.53 -11.82 -25.74
C CYS A 25 3.92 -12.34 -25.36
N CYS A 26 4.40 -13.42 -25.99
CA CYS A 26 5.77 -13.90 -25.87
C CYS A 26 6.39 -14.12 -27.26
N PRO A 27 7.72 -14.28 -27.39
CA PRO A 27 8.36 -14.43 -28.69
C PRO A 27 7.98 -15.69 -29.47
N ASN A 28 7.33 -16.68 -28.83
CA ASN A 28 6.85 -17.88 -29.50
C ASN A 28 5.44 -17.66 -30.09
N LYS A 29 5.26 -17.94 -31.39
CA LYS A 29 3.99 -17.72 -32.10
C LYS A 29 2.91 -18.72 -31.70
N GLU A 30 3.32 -19.92 -31.33
CA GLU A 30 2.42 -21.04 -31.00
C GLU A 30 1.73 -20.87 -29.64
N ASP A 31 2.22 -19.96 -28.80
CA ASP A 31 1.69 -19.71 -27.44
C ASP A 31 0.71 -18.53 -27.40
N SER A 32 0.04 -18.20 -28.52
CA SER A 32 -0.89 -17.08 -28.58
C SER A 32 -2.19 -17.43 -27.84
N LEU A 33 -2.60 -16.59 -26.89
CA LEU A 33 -3.78 -16.85 -26.04
C LEU A 33 -4.87 -15.81 -26.29
N CYS A 34 -6.13 -16.19 -26.02
CA CYS A 34 -7.22 -15.23 -25.97
C CYS A 34 -7.08 -14.26 -24.80
N GLU A 35 -7.73 -13.09 -24.90
CA GLU A 35 -7.70 -12.06 -23.85
C GLU A 35 -8.12 -12.56 -22.46
N PRO A 36 -9.21 -13.33 -22.28
CA PRO A 36 -9.57 -13.89 -20.97
C PRO A 36 -8.47 -14.74 -20.33
N CYS A 37 -7.75 -15.54 -21.13
CA CYS A 37 -6.66 -16.36 -20.63
C CYS A 37 -5.47 -15.50 -20.17
N TRP A 38 -5.10 -14.47 -20.94
CA TRP A 38 -4.09 -13.51 -20.52
C TRP A 38 -4.51 -12.76 -19.25
N SER A 39 -5.77 -12.33 -19.16
CA SER A 39 -6.29 -11.63 -17.99
C SER A 39 -6.23 -12.50 -16.74
N LYS A 40 -6.52 -13.80 -16.87
CA LYS A 40 -6.39 -14.76 -15.77
C LYS A 40 -4.94 -14.97 -15.35
N ILE A 41 -4.02 -15.10 -16.30
CA ILE A 41 -2.58 -15.25 -16.01
C ILE A 41 -2.07 -14.00 -15.28
N ILE A 42 -2.27 -12.81 -15.86
CA ILE A 42 -1.79 -11.56 -15.28
C ILE A 42 -2.41 -11.28 -13.91
N SER A 43 -3.71 -11.54 -13.74
CA SER A 43 -4.36 -11.39 -12.42
C SER A 43 -3.79 -12.36 -11.39
N GLY A 44 -3.51 -13.61 -11.77
CA GLY A 44 -2.83 -14.56 -10.89
C GLY A 44 -1.41 -14.12 -10.50
N GLU A 45 -0.68 -13.44 -11.40
CA GLU A 45 0.64 -12.88 -11.08
C GLU A 45 0.57 -11.64 -10.17
N ILE A 46 -0.50 -10.85 -10.28
CA ILE A 46 -0.81 -9.76 -9.35
C ILE A 46 -1.09 -10.33 -7.95
N GLU A 47 -1.95 -11.35 -7.84
CA GLU A 47 -2.29 -12.00 -6.57
C GLU A 47 -1.07 -12.65 -5.90
N ARG A 48 -0.15 -13.20 -6.69
CA ARG A 48 1.12 -13.77 -6.20
C ARG A 48 2.18 -12.71 -5.85
N GLY A 49 1.90 -11.43 -6.07
CA GLY A 49 2.86 -10.34 -5.86
C GLY A 49 4.07 -10.40 -6.80
N ARG A 50 3.94 -11.06 -7.96
CA ARG A 50 5.02 -11.25 -8.95
C ARG A 50 4.91 -10.29 -10.13
N ILE A 51 3.90 -9.43 -10.17
CA ILE A 51 3.72 -8.51 -11.29
C ILE A 51 4.88 -7.52 -11.45
N GLY A 52 5.63 -7.24 -10.39
CA GLY A 52 6.90 -6.50 -10.47
C GLY A 52 7.89 -7.10 -11.47
N LEU A 53 7.93 -8.43 -11.60
CA LEU A 53 8.78 -9.13 -12.57
C LEU A 53 8.40 -8.81 -14.01
N LEU A 54 7.12 -8.53 -14.30
CA LEU A 54 6.69 -8.14 -15.65
C LEU A 54 7.31 -6.80 -16.04
N PHE A 55 7.41 -5.86 -15.09
CA PHE A 55 8.00 -4.55 -15.32
C PHE A 55 9.53 -4.60 -15.47
N LEU A 56 10.16 -5.64 -14.92
CA LEU A 56 11.59 -5.92 -15.09
C LEU A 56 11.90 -6.79 -16.31
N GLN A 57 10.89 -7.19 -17.10
CA GLN A 57 11.02 -8.18 -18.18
C GLN A 57 11.53 -9.56 -17.71
N GLU A 58 11.25 -9.91 -16.47
CA GLU A 58 11.65 -11.16 -15.82
C GLU A 58 10.48 -12.14 -15.64
N LEU A 59 9.23 -11.70 -15.92
CA LEU A 59 8.08 -12.60 -15.87
C LEU A 59 8.08 -13.50 -17.11
N LEU A 60 8.35 -14.80 -16.89
CA LEU A 60 8.47 -15.79 -17.95
C LEU A 60 7.11 -16.40 -18.32
N CYS A 61 6.92 -16.64 -19.62
CA CYS A 61 5.80 -17.41 -20.13
C CYS A 61 5.91 -18.86 -19.67
N ASN A 62 4.83 -19.42 -19.11
CA ASN A 62 4.80 -20.80 -18.61
C ASN A 62 4.99 -21.87 -19.70
N TYR A 63 4.87 -21.52 -20.98
CA TYR A 63 4.95 -22.46 -22.11
C TYR A 63 6.33 -22.45 -22.77
N CYS A 64 6.83 -21.29 -23.22
CA CYS A 64 8.13 -21.18 -23.87
C CYS A 64 9.27 -20.69 -22.98
N ASN A 65 9.01 -20.37 -21.71
CA ASN A 65 9.99 -19.86 -20.75
C ASN A 65 10.72 -18.58 -21.19
N LYS A 66 10.12 -17.82 -22.12
CA LYS A 66 10.61 -16.52 -22.58
C LYS A 66 9.87 -15.38 -21.86
N PRO A 67 10.49 -14.20 -21.69
CA PRO A 67 9.83 -13.04 -21.10
C PRO A 67 8.52 -12.67 -21.80
N ILE A 68 7.50 -12.34 -21.01
CA ILE A 68 6.24 -11.79 -21.49
C ILE A 68 6.47 -10.31 -21.85
N GLU A 69 6.13 -9.94 -23.07
CA GLU A 69 6.22 -8.57 -23.58
C GLU A 69 4.93 -7.81 -23.23
N ARG A 70 5.03 -6.87 -22.30
CA ARG A 70 3.92 -6.04 -21.82
C ARG A 70 3.16 -5.35 -22.95
N ASP A 71 3.88 -4.78 -23.91
CA ASP A 71 3.30 -3.99 -25.00
C ASP A 71 2.52 -4.85 -26.02
N ARG A 72 2.62 -6.19 -25.91
CA ARG A 72 1.85 -7.16 -26.70
C ARG A 72 0.63 -7.71 -25.99
N LEU A 73 0.42 -7.38 -24.70
CA LEU A 73 -0.77 -7.79 -23.95
C LEU A 73 -2.04 -7.17 -24.54
N PRO A 74 -3.22 -7.74 -24.28
CA PRO A 74 -4.51 -7.08 -24.55
C PRO A 74 -4.53 -5.63 -24.06
N LYS A 75 -5.18 -4.73 -24.81
CA LYS A 75 -5.17 -3.27 -24.52
C LYS A 75 -5.74 -2.92 -23.14
N ASP A 76 -6.76 -3.67 -22.70
CA ASP A 76 -7.34 -3.50 -21.37
C ASP A 76 -6.29 -3.79 -20.27
N LEU A 77 -5.58 -4.91 -20.39
CA LEU A 77 -4.49 -5.27 -19.48
C LEU A 77 -3.35 -4.26 -19.53
N GLN A 78 -2.96 -3.76 -20.71
CA GLN A 78 -1.95 -2.71 -20.80
C GLN A 78 -2.39 -1.45 -20.03
N SER A 79 -3.66 -1.07 -20.15
CA SER A 79 -4.22 0.08 -19.44
C SER A 79 -4.21 -0.11 -17.93
N ARG A 80 -4.62 -1.30 -17.45
CA ARG A 80 -4.56 -1.66 -16.02
C ARG A 80 -3.11 -1.65 -15.49
N LEU A 81 -2.17 -2.22 -16.24
CA LEU A 81 -0.75 -2.23 -15.88
C LEU A 81 -0.15 -0.82 -15.86
N ASN A 82 -0.56 0.07 -16.76
CA ASN A 82 -0.17 1.47 -16.74
C ASN A 82 -0.67 2.15 -15.46
N ASN A 83 -1.91 1.91 -15.03
CA ASN A 83 -2.42 2.44 -13.77
C ASN A 83 -1.62 1.93 -12.55
N ILE A 84 -1.25 0.65 -12.54
CA ILE A 84 -0.37 0.09 -11.51
C ILE A 84 1.00 0.79 -11.51
N LEU A 85 1.60 1.05 -12.66
CA LEU A 85 2.88 1.77 -12.76
C LEU A 85 2.80 3.21 -12.25
N LEU A 86 1.65 3.88 -12.40
CA LEU A 86 1.44 5.21 -11.82
C LEU A 86 1.49 5.20 -10.28
N THR A 87 1.35 4.04 -9.63
CA THR A 87 1.50 3.94 -8.17
C THR A 87 2.96 3.96 -7.70
N ILE A 88 3.92 3.94 -8.62
CA ILE A 88 5.34 4.11 -8.31
C ILE A 88 5.60 5.63 -8.18
N PRO A 89 6.02 6.11 -7.00
CA PRO A 89 6.25 7.53 -6.79
C PRO A 89 7.38 8.04 -7.68
N LYS A 90 7.21 9.26 -8.22
CA LYS A 90 8.22 9.91 -9.09
C LYS A 90 9.45 10.39 -8.32
N THR A 91 9.33 10.51 -6.99
CA THR A 91 10.38 10.93 -6.07
C THR A 91 10.95 9.73 -5.30
N LYS A 92 12.23 9.79 -4.95
CA LYS A 92 12.87 8.79 -4.08
C LYS A 92 12.35 8.85 -2.64
N THR A 93 11.82 10.01 -2.22
CA THR A 93 11.39 10.31 -0.85
C THR A 93 9.90 10.75 -0.85
N PRO A 94 8.95 9.82 -1.07
CA PRO A 94 7.53 10.16 -1.06
C PRO A 94 7.07 10.55 0.34
N LYS A 95 6.23 11.58 0.45
CA LYS A 95 5.83 12.19 1.72
C LYS A 95 4.38 11.92 2.08
N SER A 96 3.55 11.52 1.12
CA SER A 96 2.14 11.22 1.35
C SER A 96 1.64 10.04 0.52
N ILE A 97 0.44 9.54 0.84
CA ILE A 97 -0.16 8.40 0.12
C ILE A 97 -0.57 8.78 -1.31
N GLU A 98 -0.82 10.08 -1.54
CA GLU A 98 -1.15 10.65 -2.84
C GLU A 98 0.02 10.58 -3.82
N ASP A 99 1.28 10.60 -3.33
CA ASP A 99 2.47 10.38 -4.16
C ASP A 99 2.48 9.00 -4.84
N PHE A 100 1.69 8.04 -4.30
CA PHE A 100 1.49 6.70 -4.84
C PHE A 100 0.15 6.56 -5.57
N ASN A 101 -0.56 7.67 -5.84
CA ASN A 101 -1.92 7.68 -6.38
C ASN A 101 -2.92 6.83 -5.56
N TYR A 102 -2.76 6.78 -4.24
CA TYR A 102 -3.75 6.17 -3.35
C TYR A 102 -4.44 7.22 -2.49
N SER A 103 -5.63 6.89 -2.01
CA SER A 103 -6.35 7.63 -0.97
C SER A 103 -7.22 6.67 -0.17
N TYR A 104 -7.51 7.01 1.09
CA TYR A 104 -8.52 6.31 1.86
C TYR A 104 -9.90 6.84 1.44
N LYS A 105 -10.74 5.97 0.88
CA LYS A 105 -12.12 6.24 0.48
C LYS A 105 -13.04 5.17 1.10
N ASP A 106 -14.35 5.35 1.00
CA ASP A 106 -15.41 4.38 1.29
C ASP A 106 -15.10 3.34 2.39
N PHE A 107 -15.64 3.53 3.60
CA PHE A 107 -15.35 2.66 4.75
C PHE A 107 -13.85 2.55 5.07
N ASN A 108 -13.09 3.63 4.83
CA ASN A 108 -11.66 3.76 5.12
C ASN A 108 -10.76 2.71 4.43
N HIS A 109 -11.09 2.31 3.20
CA HIS A 109 -10.25 1.42 2.38
C HIS A 109 -9.23 2.23 1.56
N LEU A 110 -7.99 1.76 1.52
CA LEU A 110 -6.96 2.34 0.65
C LEU A 110 -7.21 1.91 -0.80
N THR A 111 -7.51 2.87 -1.68
CA THR A 111 -7.84 2.58 -3.08
C THR A 111 -7.12 3.54 -4.02
N HIS A 112 -6.81 3.05 -5.23
CA HIS A 112 -6.18 3.84 -6.25
C HIS A 112 -7.10 5.00 -6.66
N SER A 113 -6.57 6.22 -6.67
CA SER A 113 -7.37 7.45 -6.75
C SER A 113 -8.21 7.55 -8.03
N LEU A 114 -7.76 6.93 -9.13
CA LEU A 114 -8.44 6.97 -10.43
C LEU A 114 -9.32 5.74 -10.70
N THR A 115 -8.87 4.55 -10.32
CA THR A 115 -9.54 3.28 -10.69
C THR A 115 -10.37 2.70 -9.55
N ASN A 116 -10.19 3.21 -8.32
CA ASN A 116 -10.73 2.65 -7.08
C ASN A 116 -10.33 1.18 -6.84
N GLU A 117 -9.30 0.67 -7.54
CA GLU A 117 -8.77 -0.67 -7.29
C GLU A 117 -7.97 -0.72 -5.98
N LYS A 118 -7.89 -1.91 -5.39
CA LYS A 118 -7.08 -2.17 -4.19
C LYS A 118 -5.58 -2.07 -4.47
N PHE A 119 -4.81 -1.97 -3.40
CA PHE A 119 -3.35 -2.02 -3.46
C PHE A 119 -2.84 -3.27 -4.20
N VAL A 120 -1.84 -3.06 -5.08
CA VAL A 120 -1.09 -4.12 -5.75
C VAL A 120 0.36 -4.10 -5.28
N PHE A 121 0.83 -5.24 -4.79
CA PHE A 121 2.22 -5.39 -4.37
C PHE A 121 3.17 -5.42 -5.57
N LEU A 122 4.14 -4.49 -5.57
CA LEU A 122 5.18 -4.41 -6.61
C LEU A 122 6.55 -4.88 -6.12
N SER A 123 6.93 -4.45 -4.92
CA SER A 123 8.20 -4.79 -4.28
C SER A 123 8.17 -4.44 -2.79
N GLN A 124 9.09 -5.01 -2.02
CA GLN A 124 9.25 -4.66 -0.62
C GLN A 124 9.59 -3.18 -0.41
N ARG A 125 10.36 -2.57 -1.33
CA ARG A 125 10.69 -1.13 -1.28
C ARG A 125 9.43 -0.28 -1.45
N HIS A 126 8.60 -0.58 -2.44
CA HIS A 126 7.35 0.13 -2.69
C HIS A 126 6.39 0.01 -1.51
N TYR A 127 6.21 -1.21 -0.98
CA TYR A 127 5.37 -1.48 0.18
C TYR A 127 5.85 -0.74 1.45
N LYS A 128 7.16 -0.77 1.74
CA LYS A 128 7.73 -0.05 2.89
C LYS A 128 7.55 1.46 2.78
N ALA A 129 7.78 2.02 1.57
CA ALA A 129 7.64 3.45 1.34
C ALA A 129 6.19 3.92 1.49
N LEU A 130 5.22 3.19 0.93
CA LEU A 130 3.79 3.48 1.12
C LEU A 130 3.40 3.37 2.60
N GLY A 131 3.89 2.34 3.29
CA GLY A 131 3.68 2.15 4.72
C GLY A 131 4.12 3.34 5.57
N ALA A 132 5.29 3.93 5.27
CA ALA A 132 5.78 5.12 5.97
C ALA A 132 4.88 6.35 5.74
N CYS A 133 4.31 6.50 4.55
CA CYS A 133 3.34 7.55 4.26
C CYS A 133 2.00 7.33 4.98
N ILE A 134 1.58 6.07 5.15
CA ILE A 134 0.39 5.73 5.95
C ILE A 134 0.61 6.07 7.43
N ASP A 135 1.82 5.84 7.98
CA ASP A 135 2.15 6.26 9.34
C ASP A 135 1.92 7.77 9.52
N ILE A 136 2.37 8.58 8.55
CA ILE A 136 2.18 10.04 8.54
C ILE A 136 0.70 10.39 8.42
N TYR A 137 -0.02 9.74 7.51
CA TYR A 137 -1.45 9.98 7.30
C TYR A 137 -2.25 9.75 8.59
N ILE A 138 -2.05 8.61 9.26
CA ILE A 138 -2.79 8.25 10.48
C ILE A 138 -2.51 9.27 11.60
N GLN A 139 -1.24 9.69 11.77
CA GLN A 139 -0.89 10.72 12.76
C GLN A 139 -1.48 12.09 12.41
N SER A 140 -1.57 12.43 11.12
CA SER A 140 -2.23 13.66 10.69
C SER A 140 -3.74 13.64 10.99
N VAL A 141 -4.40 12.49 10.81
CA VAL A 141 -5.82 12.31 11.18
C VAL A 141 -6.00 12.47 12.69
N MET A 142 -5.15 11.88 13.52
CA MET A 142 -5.23 12.06 14.99
C MET A 142 -5.10 13.54 15.42
N LYS A 143 -4.32 14.33 14.68
CA LYS A 143 -4.16 15.78 14.92
C LYS A 143 -5.27 16.63 14.31
N SER A 144 -6.03 16.11 13.36
CA SER A 144 -7.11 16.84 12.70
C SER A 144 -8.27 17.14 13.66
N ASP A 145 -9.13 18.10 13.29
CA ASP A 145 -10.29 18.54 14.08
C ASP A 145 -11.22 17.40 14.55
N GLN A 146 -11.23 16.26 13.85
CA GLN A 146 -12.03 15.10 14.23
C GLN A 146 -11.69 14.57 15.63
N TRP A 147 -10.39 14.55 15.96
CA TRP A 147 -9.84 13.99 17.19
C TRP A 147 -9.17 15.05 18.04
N ASN A 148 -8.48 15.99 17.41
CA ASN A 148 -7.76 17.09 18.03
C ASN A 148 -6.78 16.61 19.12
N TYR A 149 -6.07 15.50 18.87
CA TYR A 149 -5.07 14.99 19.80
C TYR A 149 -3.78 15.80 19.66
N LYS A 150 -3.12 16.03 20.79
CA LYS A 150 -1.82 16.69 20.86
C LYS A 150 -0.70 15.69 20.65
N GLU A 151 0.28 16.07 19.84
CA GLU A 151 1.55 15.35 19.73
C GLU A 151 2.54 15.92 20.76
N ILE A 152 3.01 15.07 21.67
CA ILE A 152 3.95 15.43 22.73
C ILE A 152 5.24 14.64 22.51
N TRP A 153 6.39 15.32 22.60
CA TRP A 153 7.71 14.71 22.45
C TRP A 153 8.36 14.49 23.81
N LEU A 154 8.72 13.23 24.11
CA LEU A 154 9.28 12.81 25.39
C LEU A 154 10.73 12.32 25.23
N PRO A 155 11.66 12.64 26.16
CA PRO A 155 11.44 13.52 27.31
C PRO A 155 11.23 14.97 26.86
N GLU A 156 10.43 15.74 27.61
CA GLU A 156 10.28 17.16 27.34
C GLU A 156 11.64 17.86 27.50
N LYS A 157 12.08 18.57 26.46
CA LYS A 157 13.33 19.33 26.46
C LYS A 157 13.03 20.81 26.65
N SER A 158 13.97 21.54 27.25
CA SER A 158 13.91 23.00 27.30
C SER A 158 14.08 23.59 25.89
N GLU A 159 13.52 24.78 25.66
CA GLU A 159 13.43 25.47 24.34
C GLU A 159 14.78 25.70 23.61
N ASN A 160 15.91 25.34 24.23
CA ASN A 160 17.27 25.61 23.73
C ASN A 160 18.04 24.35 23.26
N VAL A 161 17.36 23.21 23.06
CA VAL A 161 18.00 21.97 22.60
C VAL A 161 17.43 21.57 21.23
N ASP A 162 18.16 21.90 20.17
CA ASP A 162 17.83 21.61 18.76
C ASP A 162 18.07 20.14 18.35
N ASP A 163 18.26 19.25 19.34
CA ASP A 163 18.51 17.83 19.10
C ASP A 163 17.34 17.00 19.62
N HIS A 164 16.60 16.37 18.71
CA HIS A 164 15.49 15.48 19.03
C HIS A 164 15.91 14.00 19.03
N HIS A 165 17.18 13.63 18.81
CA HIS A 165 17.62 12.25 18.54
C HIS A 165 17.15 11.21 19.57
N ASP A 166 16.94 11.64 20.80
CA ASP A 166 16.60 10.88 22.00
C ASP A 166 15.13 11.07 22.42
N GLN A 167 14.30 11.68 21.55
CA GLN A 167 12.87 11.86 21.79
C GLN A 167 11.96 10.88 21.02
N VAL A 168 10.83 10.59 21.65
CA VAL A 168 9.72 9.80 21.10
C VAL A 168 8.45 10.62 21.14
N ASN A 169 7.66 10.58 20.06
CA ASN A 169 6.37 11.24 20.06
C ASN A 169 5.30 10.31 20.66
N ILE A 170 4.41 10.88 21.46
CA ILE A 170 3.16 10.27 21.90
C ILE A 170 1.99 11.16 21.47
N PHE A 171 0.78 10.62 21.48
CA PHE A 171 -0.43 11.38 21.17
C PHE A 171 -1.41 11.32 22.34
N THR A 172 -1.99 12.45 22.72
CA THR A 172 -2.90 12.53 23.87
C THR A 172 -4.16 13.31 23.52
N SER A 173 -5.29 12.92 24.11
CA SER A 173 -6.48 13.78 24.11
C SER A 173 -6.22 15.02 24.98
N ASN A 174 -6.88 16.14 24.67
CA ASN A 174 -6.60 17.42 25.36
C ASN A 174 -6.89 17.42 26.87
N ASP A 175 -7.71 16.49 27.33
CA ASP A 175 -8.24 16.37 28.67
C ASP A 175 -7.58 15.25 29.49
N PHE A 176 -6.50 14.61 29.00
CA PHE A 176 -5.95 13.42 29.64
C PHE A 176 -5.49 13.61 31.10
N GLU A 177 -5.13 14.83 31.49
CA GLU A 177 -4.73 15.18 32.86
C GLU A 177 -5.92 15.55 33.77
N THR A 178 -7.03 15.96 33.19
CA THR A 178 -8.18 16.53 33.93
C THR A 178 -9.43 15.66 33.87
N ASN A 179 -9.46 14.64 33.01
CA ASN A 179 -10.61 13.78 32.80
C ASN A 179 -10.78 12.79 33.98
N GLU A 180 -11.89 12.92 34.70
CA GLU A 180 -12.23 12.09 35.86
C GLU A 180 -12.87 10.74 35.50
N ASN A 181 -13.31 10.55 34.25
CA ASN A 181 -13.96 9.30 33.80
C ASN A 181 -12.96 8.17 33.51
N GLY A 182 -11.66 8.47 33.53
CA GLY A 182 -10.59 7.51 33.29
C GLY A 182 -9.88 7.73 31.95
N CYS A 183 -8.73 7.07 31.80
CA CYS A 183 -7.84 7.21 30.65
C CYS A 183 -7.56 5.86 30.01
N LEU A 184 -7.79 5.76 28.69
CA LEU A 184 -7.40 4.62 27.87
C LEU A 184 -5.99 4.82 27.33
N ILE A 185 -5.07 3.93 27.71
CA ILE A 185 -3.71 3.90 27.17
C ILE A 185 -3.62 2.85 26.06
N LEU A 186 -3.24 3.28 24.86
CA LEU A 186 -3.06 2.42 23.70
C LEU A 186 -1.56 2.27 23.38
N LEU A 187 -1.14 1.02 23.23
CA LEU A 187 0.22 0.64 22.86
C LEU A 187 0.18 -0.31 21.67
N GLN A 188 0.84 0.04 20.57
CA GLN A 188 1.02 -0.86 19.44
C GLN A 188 1.90 -2.07 19.79
N GLY A 189 1.76 -3.14 19.01
CA GLY A 189 2.68 -4.27 19.04
C GLY A 189 4.09 -3.90 18.54
N SER A 190 5.00 -4.86 18.58
CA SER A 190 6.39 -4.67 18.14
C SER A 190 6.53 -4.46 16.62
N GLY A 191 7.66 -3.89 16.21
CA GLY A 191 8.08 -3.81 14.80
C GLY A 191 7.87 -2.43 14.16
N VAL A 192 7.45 -2.43 12.90
CA VAL A 192 7.41 -1.22 12.06
C VAL A 192 6.17 -0.34 12.27
N VAL A 193 5.23 -0.74 13.11
CA VAL A 193 4.02 0.03 13.42
C VAL A 193 4.34 1.26 14.29
N ARG A 194 3.57 2.31 14.07
CA ARG A 194 3.70 3.64 14.69
C ARG A 194 2.40 4.00 15.42
N PRO A 195 2.39 5.07 16.25
CA PRO A 195 1.20 5.50 16.97
C PRO A 195 -0.02 5.58 16.06
N GLY A 196 -1.14 5.05 16.53
CA GLY A 196 -2.39 4.99 15.78
C GLY A 196 -2.57 3.72 14.95
N GLN A 197 -1.59 2.79 14.90
CA GLN A 197 -1.68 1.56 14.09
C GLN A 197 -1.61 0.28 14.91
N TRP A 198 -2.43 -0.70 14.50
CA TRP A 198 -2.30 -2.10 14.90
C TRP A 198 -1.49 -2.92 13.90
N ALA A 199 -1.74 -2.76 12.60
CA ALA A 199 -1.09 -3.55 11.57
C ALA A 199 -1.06 -2.80 10.22
N ARG A 200 0.16 -2.57 9.71
CA ARG A 200 0.37 -1.94 8.39
C ARG A 200 -0.32 -2.68 7.25
N SER A 201 -0.24 -4.02 7.25
CA SER A 201 -0.86 -4.84 6.21
C SER A 201 -2.37 -4.66 6.19
N CYS A 202 -3.02 -4.54 7.34
CA CYS A 202 -4.45 -4.28 7.45
C CYS A 202 -4.79 -2.85 6.98
N CYS A 203 -3.99 -1.84 7.34
CA CYS A 203 -4.18 -0.48 6.82
C CYS A 203 -4.12 -0.42 5.29
N ILE A 204 -3.26 -1.23 4.66
CA ILE A 204 -3.06 -1.24 3.20
C ILE A 204 -4.12 -2.07 2.47
N ASN A 205 -4.45 -3.27 2.96
CA ASN A 205 -5.23 -4.26 2.21
C ASN A 205 -6.70 -4.37 2.65
N GLU A 206 -6.98 -4.00 3.90
CA GLU A 206 -8.32 -4.03 4.50
C GLU A 206 -8.82 -2.59 4.65
N SER A 207 -8.79 -2.02 5.85
CA SER A 207 -9.22 -0.65 6.12
C SER A 207 -8.52 -0.07 7.34
N LEU A 208 -8.63 1.24 7.55
CA LEU A 208 -8.21 1.86 8.82
C LEU A 208 -9.07 1.38 10.00
N ASP A 209 -10.33 1.00 9.78
CA ASP A 209 -11.17 0.48 10.85
C ASP A 209 -10.68 -0.86 11.39
N ILE A 210 -9.88 -1.61 10.60
CA ILE A 210 -9.25 -2.86 11.03
C ILE A 210 -7.80 -2.62 11.45
N GLY A 211 -7.05 -1.86 10.65
CA GLY A 211 -5.60 -1.70 10.82
C GLY A 211 -5.18 -0.63 11.81
N SER A 212 -6.08 0.27 12.23
CA SER A 212 -5.75 1.43 13.07
C SER A 212 -6.41 1.38 14.45
N MET A 213 -5.97 2.29 15.32
CA MET A 213 -6.53 2.52 16.65
C MET A 213 -7.83 3.35 16.62
N PHE A 214 -8.27 3.86 15.47
CA PHE A 214 -9.44 4.73 15.35
C PHE A 214 -10.74 4.15 15.94
N PRO A 215 -11.06 2.85 15.79
CA PRO A 215 -12.24 2.29 16.45
C PRO A 215 -12.17 2.36 17.98
N TYR A 216 -10.97 2.24 18.56
CA TYR A 216 -10.77 2.33 20.00
C TYR A 216 -10.86 3.78 20.48
N MET A 217 -10.30 4.72 19.72
CA MET A 217 -10.47 6.15 19.97
C MET A 217 -11.95 6.56 19.92
N LYS A 218 -12.71 6.01 18.95
CA LYS A 218 -14.15 6.24 18.83
C LYS A 218 -14.89 5.75 20.08
N LYS A 219 -14.63 4.51 20.51
CA LYS A 219 -15.21 3.95 21.73
C LYS A 219 -14.82 4.74 22.98
N ALA A 220 -13.56 5.15 23.11
CA ALA A 220 -13.12 5.97 24.23
C ALA A 220 -13.91 7.28 24.31
N LYS A 221 -14.08 7.96 23.16
CA LYS A 221 -14.91 9.17 23.05
C LYS A 221 -16.37 8.91 23.42
N GLU A 222 -16.96 7.80 22.96
CA GLU A 222 -18.34 7.40 23.30
C GLU A 222 -18.52 7.14 24.80
N HIS A 223 -17.47 6.65 25.48
CA HIS A 223 -17.45 6.42 26.92
C HIS A 223 -16.94 7.61 27.75
N GLY A 224 -16.62 8.73 27.12
CA GLY A 224 -16.11 9.93 27.81
C GLY A 224 -14.72 9.77 28.41
N LEU A 225 -13.94 8.77 27.97
CA LEU A 225 -12.57 8.51 28.41
C LEU A 225 -11.58 9.43 27.70
N SER A 226 -10.53 9.83 28.41
CA SER A 226 -9.34 10.39 27.78
C SER A 226 -8.48 9.30 27.14
N VAL A 227 -7.55 9.67 26.26
CA VAL A 227 -6.73 8.71 25.52
C VAL A 227 -5.27 9.14 25.51
N ILE A 228 -4.38 8.18 25.72
CA ILE A 228 -2.93 8.31 25.47
C ILE A 228 -2.52 7.21 24.49
N ILE A 229 -1.82 7.56 23.43
CA ILE A 229 -1.26 6.64 22.43
C ILE A 229 0.25 6.75 22.49
N LEU A 230 0.91 5.66 22.87
CA LEU A 230 2.35 5.62 23.10
C LEU A 230 3.13 5.24 21.83
N ASN A 231 4.45 5.43 21.84
CA ASN A 231 5.33 5.03 20.74
C ASN A 231 6.55 4.21 21.21
N PRO A 232 6.33 2.98 21.73
CA PRO A 232 7.43 2.15 22.23
C PRO A 232 8.41 1.69 21.15
N ASN A 233 8.03 1.74 19.87
CA ASN A 233 8.86 1.26 18.76
C ASN A 233 9.82 2.33 18.21
N GLN A 234 9.76 3.57 18.69
CA GLN A 234 10.73 4.61 18.34
C GLN A 234 11.80 4.66 19.41
N THR A 235 13.05 4.39 19.04
CA THR A 235 14.20 4.40 19.94
C THR A 235 15.14 5.57 19.69
N SER A 236 15.00 6.24 18.54
CA SER A 236 15.67 7.50 18.25
C SER A 236 14.90 8.31 17.20
N TYR A 237 14.96 9.64 17.28
CA TYR A 237 14.51 10.51 16.19
C TYR A 237 15.54 10.46 15.06
N VAL A 238 15.21 9.72 14.01
CA VAL A 238 15.91 9.82 12.73
C VAL A 238 15.11 10.81 11.91
N GLU A 239 15.71 11.96 11.61
CA GLU A 239 15.16 12.90 10.63
C GLU A 239 14.84 12.06 9.38
N LYS A 240 13.54 11.93 9.04
CA LYS A 240 13.04 10.92 8.09
C LYS A 240 13.63 11.16 6.69
N GLN A 241 14.86 10.70 6.45
CA GLN A 241 15.33 10.37 5.12
C GLN A 241 14.58 9.11 4.71
N LEU A 242 13.50 9.31 3.94
CA LEU A 242 12.68 8.28 3.34
C LEU A 242 13.46 7.58 2.22
N CYS A 243 14.59 6.96 2.56
CA CYS A 243 15.44 6.06 1.78
C CYS A 243 16.80 6.14 2.47
N ASP A 244 17.03 5.33 3.50
CA ASP A 244 18.26 4.55 3.67
C ASP A 244 18.20 3.81 5.01
N SER A 245 18.02 2.48 4.92
CA SER A 245 18.53 1.51 5.89
C SER A 245 18.28 0.10 5.33
N GLU A 246 19.16 -0.30 4.42
CA GLU A 246 19.77 -1.61 4.59
C GLU A 246 20.64 -1.52 5.85
N THR A 247 20.15 -1.99 7.01
CA THR A 247 21.03 -2.54 8.06
C THR A 247 20.23 -3.22 9.18
N ASN A 248 20.66 -4.46 9.46
CA ASN A 248 20.57 -5.20 10.72
C ASN A 248 19.23 -5.74 11.23
N GLU A 249 18.68 -6.73 10.51
CA GLU A 249 18.07 -7.91 11.16
C GLU A 249 19.07 -9.09 11.12
N ARG A 250 20.11 -9.00 11.95
CA ARG A 250 20.89 -10.15 12.44
C ARG A 250 21.40 -9.83 13.84
N ALA A 251 20.70 -10.35 14.84
CA ALA A 251 21.20 -10.84 16.13
C ALA A 251 20.11 -10.70 17.20
N HIS A 252 19.31 -11.75 17.37
CA HIS A 252 19.14 -12.45 18.64
C HIS A 252 18.67 -13.87 18.35
#